data_AF-A0A6L3B313-F1
#
_entry.id   AF-A0A6L3B313-F1
#
_cell.length_a   1.000
_cell.length_b   1.000
_cell.length_c   1.000
_cell.angle_alpha   90.00
_cell.angle_beta   90.00
_cell.angle_gamma   90.00
#
_symmetry.space_group_name_H-M   'P 1'
#
loop_
_entity.id
_entity.type
_entity.pdbx_description
1 polymer ?
#
loop_
_entity_poly.entity_id
_entity_poly.type
_entity_poly.pdbx_seq_one_letter_code
_entity_poly.pdbx_strand_id
1 'polypeptide(L)'
;MSKLEPLRPAVEVLDLRLSEGTGQTLAIAVVQVGPVEIRNVWVTDRDGRLFVRLPGTLMRKRLKPAVCLDEPVFLELVDSVLAEYRVATGADPWGDVRSASRPPLRVG
;
A
#
# COMPACT_ATOMS: atom_id res chain seq x y z
N MET A 1 -18.14 -34.56 3.65
CA MET A 1 -17.97 -33.17 4.13
C MET A 1 -16.56 -32.73 3.78
N SER A 2 -16.38 -32.08 2.63
CA SER A 2 -15.07 -31.58 2.23
C SER A 2 -14.72 -30.39 3.13
N LYS A 3 -13.62 -30.50 3.86
CA LYS A 3 -12.99 -29.38 4.57
C LYS A 3 -12.78 -28.27 3.54
N LEU A 4 -13.40 -27.11 3.75
CA LEU A 4 -12.97 -25.87 3.10
C LEU A 4 -11.55 -25.61 3.60
N GLU A 5 -10.55 -25.95 2.80
CA GLU A 5 -9.21 -25.41 3.02
C GLU A 5 -9.34 -23.89 3.00
N PRO A 6 -8.75 -23.17 3.97
CA PRO A 6 -8.74 -21.72 3.91
C PRO A 6 -8.02 -21.35 2.62
N LEU A 7 -8.78 -20.79 1.66
CA LEU A 7 -8.22 -20.15 0.48
C LEU A 7 -7.22 -19.14 1.03
N ARG A 8 -5.92 -19.46 0.94
CA ARG A 8 -4.87 -18.49 1.26
C ARG A 8 -5.19 -17.23 0.44
N PRO A 9 -5.06 -16.03 1.04
CA PRO A 9 -5.32 -14.81 0.30
C PRO A 9 -4.50 -14.86 -0.99
N ALA A 10 -5.12 -14.45 -2.10
CA ALA A 10 -4.46 -14.50 -3.39
C ALA A 10 -3.24 -13.55 -3.40
N VAL A 11 -3.26 -12.56 -2.49
CA VAL A 11 -2.24 -11.54 -2.30
C VAL A 11 -1.70 -11.55 -0.86
N GLU A 12 -0.38 -11.55 -0.71
CA GLU A 12 0.32 -11.39 0.57
C GLU A 12 1.40 -10.31 0.46
N VAL A 13 1.46 -9.37 1.41
CA VAL A 13 2.53 -8.35 1.47
C VAL A 13 3.72 -8.96 2.22
N LEU A 14 4.84 -9.16 1.52
CA LEU A 14 6.02 -9.82 2.08
C LEU A 14 6.96 -8.86 2.81
N ASP A 15 7.05 -7.63 2.32
CA ASP A 15 7.90 -6.57 2.87
C ASP A 15 7.26 -5.22 2.55
N LEU A 16 7.35 -4.26 3.48
CA LEU A 16 6.92 -2.88 3.28
C LEU A 16 7.90 -1.95 3.96
N ARG A 17 8.46 -1.02 3.18
CA ARG A 17 9.45 -0.05 3.63
C ARG A 17 8.89 1.35 3.47
N LEU A 18 8.80 2.07 4.57
CA LEU A 18 8.43 3.48 4.55
C LEU A 18 9.53 4.30 3.90
N SER A 19 9.13 5.30 3.13
CA SER A 19 10.02 6.26 2.51
C SER A 19 10.22 7.43 3.47
N GLU A 20 11.48 7.73 3.81
CA GLU A 20 11.85 8.92 4.59
C GLU A 20 11.93 10.20 3.73
N GLY A 21 11.72 10.09 2.42
CA GLY A 21 11.99 11.16 1.46
C GLY A 21 10.89 12.24 1.38
N THR A 22 11.30 13.46 1.02
CA THR A 22 10.39 14.54 0.61
C THR A 22 9.93 14.30 -0.83
N GLY A 23 8.80 13.60 -1.00
CA GLY A 23 8.23 13.32 -2.32
C GLY A 23 6.83 12.73 -2.23
N GLN A 24 6.23 12.41 -3.37
CA GLN A 24 4.91 11.77 -3.43
C GLN A 24 4.94 10.28 -3.02
N THR A 25 6.12 9.65 -2.93
CA THR A 25 6.26 8.24 -2.54
C THR A 25 6.38 8.10 -1.03
N LEU A 26 5.48 7.32 -0.45
CA LEU A 26 5.35 7.11 0.99
C LEU A 26 5.88 5.75 1.44
N ALA A 27 5.75 4.72 0.61
CA ALA A 27 6.29 3.40 0.90
C ALA A 27 6.56 2.60 -0.37
N ILE A 28 7.39 1.57 -0.24
CA ILE A 28 7.69 0.59 -1.28
C ILE A 28 7.47 -0.80 -0.68
N ALA A 29 6.69 -1.63 -1.37
CA ALA A 29 6.32 -2.97 -0.96
C ALA A 29 6.82 -4.04 -1.93
N VAL A 30 6.96 -5.25 -1.39
CA VAL A 30 7.08 -6.51 -2.13
C VAL A 30 5.83 -7.33 -1.82
N VAL A 31 5.18 -7.83 -2.86
CA VAL A 31 3.88 -8.51 -2.77
C VAL A 31 3.94 -9.84 -3.49
N GLN A 32 3.48 -10.90 -2.84
CA GLN A 32 3.24 -12.21 -3.45
C GLN A 32 1.81 -12.26 -3.98
N VAL A 33 1.63 -12.62 -5.25
CA VAL A 33 0.32 -12.86 -5.88
C VAL A 33 0.32 -14.26 -6.49
N GLY A 34 -0.30 -15.22 -5.82
CA GLY A 34 -0.21 -16.63 -6.20
C GLY A 34 1.26 -17.09 -6.33
N PRO A 35 1.75 -17.56 -7.49
CA PRO A 35 3.15 -17.94 -7.69
C PRO A 35 4.09 -16.76 -8.06
N VAL A 36 3.58 -15.54 -8.19
CA VAL A 36 4.35 -14.39 -8.70
C VAL A 36 4.73 -13.43 -7.58
N GLU A 37 6.02 -13.14 -7.43
CA GLU A 37 6.51 -12.06 -6.58
C GLU A 37 6.60 -10.75 -7.38
N ILE A 38 5.93 -9.71 -6.90
CA ILE A 38 5.94 -8.36 -7.48
C ILE A 38 6.73 -7.44 -6.55
N ARG A 39 7.87 -6.97 -7.03
CA ARG A 39 8.75 -6.04 -6.31
C ARG A 39 8.50 -4.61 -6.79
N ASN A 40 8.86 -3.63 -5.96
CA ASN A 40 8.72 -2.20 -6.26
C ASN A 40 7.26 -1.77 -6.48
N VAL A 41 6.34 -2.28 -5.66
CA VAL A 41 4.98 -1.75 -5.58
C VAL A 41 5.02 -0.48 -4.74
N TRP A 42 4.56 0.66 -5.26
CA TRP A 42 4.69 1.95 -4.58
C TRP A 42 3.37 2.41 -3.97
N VAL A 43 3.43 2.89 -2.73
CA VAL A 43 2.37 3.71 -2.13
C VAL A 43 2.74 5.17 -2.33
N THR A 44 1.83 5.94 -2.89
CA THR A 44 2.03 7.36 -3.16
C THR A 44 0.87 8.21 -2.64
N ASP A 45 1.15 9.41 -2.14
CA ASP A 45 0.15 10.45 -1.87
C ASP A 45 0.07 11.41 -3.05
N ARG A 46 -1.15 11.63 -3.54
CA ARG A 46 -1.46 12.75 -4.40
C ARG A 46 -2.72 13.44 -3.88
N ASP A 47 -2.55 14.70 -3.47
CA ASP A 47 -3.63 15.57 -3.00
C ASP A 47 -4.41 14.98 -1.80
N GLY A 48 -3.72 14.30 -0.88
CA GLY A 48 -4.29 13.66 0.31
C GLY A 48 -4.97 12.31 0.02
N ARG A 49 -4.75 11.75 -1.17
CA ARG A 49 -5.28 10.44 -1.57
C ARG A 49 -4.13 9.47 -1.80
N LEU A 50 -4.24 8.30 -1.18
CA LEU A 50 -3.28 7.22 -1.34
C LEU A 50 -3.55 6.45 -2.64
N PHE A 51 -2.50 6.18 -3.40
CA PHE A 51 -2.53 5.38 -4.60
C PHE A 51 -1.47 4.28 -4.52
N VAL A 52 -1.81 3.09 -5.01
CA VAL A 52 -0.86 1.99 -5.20
C VAL A 52 -0.48 1.91 -6.67
N ARG A 53 0.81 1.85 -6.96
CA ARG A 53 1.34 1.76 -8.33
C ARG A 53 2.18 0.50 -8.48
N LEU A 54 1.82 -0.31 -9.47
CA LEU A 54 2.62 -1.46 -9.89
C LEU A 54 3.90 -1.01 -10.60
N PRO A 55 4.98 -1.82 -10.54
CA PRO A 55 6.18 -1.56 -11.31
C PRO A 55 5.85 -1.45 -12.79
N GLY A 56 6.50 -0.52 -13.47
CA GLY A 56 6.32 -0.28 -14.90
C GLY A 56 7.63 -0.02 -15.60
N THR A 57 7.71 -0.41 -16.86
CA THR A 57 8.84 -0.10 -17.74
C THR A 57 8.48 1.09 -18.61
N LEU A 58 9.34 2.11 -18.65
CA LEU A 58 9.19 3.23 -19.56
C LEU A 58 9.59 2.77 -20.97
N MET A 59 8.63 2.53 -21.86
CA MET A 59 8.88 2.22 -23.27
C MET A 59 8.39 3.36 -24.16
N ARG A 60 9.30 3.95 -24.94
CA ARG A 60 8.96 4.97 -25.96
C ARG A 60 8.04 6.09 -25.41
N LYS A 61 8.40 6.68 -24.26
CA LYS A 61 7.64 7.73 -23.55
C LYS A 61 6.26 7.30 -23.01
N ARG A 62 5.94 5.99 -22.99
CA ARG A 62 4.75 5.45 -22.33
C ARG A 62 5.17 4.50 -21.21
N LEU A 63 4.56 4.64 -20.04
CA LEU A 63 4.75 3.68 -18.95
C LEU A 63 3.89 2.45 -19.25
N LYS A 64 4.52 1.30 -19.44
CA LYS A 64 3.82 0.01 -19.52
C LYS A 64 3.94 -0.71 -18.18
N PRO A 65 2.84 -1.24 -17.63
CA PRO A 65 2.92 -2.12 -16.46
C PRO A 65 3.85 -3.29 -16.75
N ALA A 66 4.75 -3.61 -15.82
CA ALA A 66 5.59 -4.80 -15.91
C ALA A 66 4.79 -6.07 -15.58
N VAL A 67 3.66 -5.91 -14.89
CA VAL A 67 2.76 -6.98 -14.49
C VAL A 67 1.33 -6.62 -14.92
N CYS A 68 0.64 -7.57 -15.52
CA CYS A 68 -0.80 -7.50 -15.78
C CYS A 68 -1.51 -8.40 -14.78
N LEU A 69 -2.41 -7.84 -13.99
CA LEU A 69 -3.26 -8.57 -13.06
C LEU A 69 -4.71 -8.42 -13.50
N ASP A 70 -5.51 -9.46 -13.27
CA ASP A 70 -6.96 -9.35 -13.38
C ASP A 70 -7.47 -8.33 -12.36
N GLU A 71 -8.52 -7.58 -12.72
CA GLU A 71 -9.05 -6.49 -11.90
C GLU A 71 -9.34 -6.88 -10.44
N PRO A 72 -9.97 -8.02 -10.13
CA PRO A 72 -10.20 -8.42 -8.74
C PRO A 72 -8.91 -8.62 -7.93
N VAL A 73 -7.91 -9.22 -8.56
CA VAL A 73 -6.60 -9.48 -7.93
C VAL A 73 -5.83 -8.17 -7.73
N PHE A 74 -5.94 -7.25 -8.68
CA PHE A 74 -5.38 -5.91 -8.54
C PHE A 74 -6.01 -5.16 -7.37
N LEU A 75 -7.33 -5.19 -7.23
CA LEU A 75 -8.02 -4.53 -6.11
C LEU A 75 -7.65 -5.14 -4.76
N GLU A 76 -7.57 -6.47 -4.66
CA GLU A 76 -7.08 -7.15 -3.45
C GLU A 76 -5.65 -6.72 -3.10
N LEU A 77 -4.76 -6.63 -4.10
CA LEU A 77 -3.39 -6.14 -3.91
C LEU A 77 -3.36 -4.70 -3.37
N VAL A 78 -4.18 -3.82 -3.92
CA VAL A 78 -4.27 -2.43 -3.47
C VAL A 78 -4.71 -2.38 -2.01
N ASP A 79 -5.75 -3.13 -1.65
CA ASP A 79 -6.30 -3.15 -0.30
C ASP A 79 -5.29 -3.72 0.72
N SER A 80 -4.62 -4.84 0.40
CA SER A 80 -3.60 -5.42 1.26
C SER A 80 -2.41 -4.48 1.50
N VAL A 81 -1.91 -3.83 0.44
CA VAL A 81 -0.77 -2.91 0.56
C VAL A 81 -1.14 -1.65 1.36
N LEU A 82 -2.34 -1.08 1.14
CA LEU A 82 -2.79 0.10 1.88
C LEU A 82 -3.10 -0.24 3.35
N ALA A 83 -3.62 -1.44 3.63
CA ALA A 83 -3.82 -1.90 4.99
C ALA A 83 -2.49 -1.99 5.74
N GLU A 84 -1.48 -2.64 5.16
CA GLU A 84 -0.15 -2.75 5.78
C GLU A 84 0.54 -1.39 5.92
N TYR A 85 0.40 -0.51 4.93
CA TYR A 85 0.93 0.85 5.03
C TYR A 85 0.32 1.62 6.22
N ARG A 86 -1.00 1.51 6.44
CA ARG A 86 -1.69 2.15 7.56
C ARG A 86 -1.21 1.61 8.90
N VAL A 87 -1.05 0.28 9.01
CA VAL A 87 -0.49 -0.37 10.20
C VAL A 87 0.93 0.15 10.46
N ALA A 88 1.79 0.16 9.45
CA ALA A 88 3.18 0.60 9.57
C ALA A 88 3.33 2.09 9.94
N THR A 89 2.39 2.93 9.51
CA THR A 89 2.40 4.38 9.82
C THR A 89 1.66 4.74 11.11
N GLY A 90 1.05 3.77 11.79
CA GLY A 90 0.19 4.02 12.94
C GLY A 90 -1.06 4.85 12.61
N ALA A 91 -1.40 4.96 11.32
CA ALA A 91 -2.62 5.63 10.89
C ALA A 91 -3.81 4.72 11.21
N ASP A 92 -4.56 5.05 12.25
CA ASP A 92 -5.76 4.34 12.65
C ASP A 92 -6.70 4.15 11.44
N PRO A 93 -7.09 2.91 11.07
CA PRO A 93 -7.99 2.65 9.95
C PRO A 93 -9.38 3.29 10.10
N TRP A 94 -9.73 3.82 11.27
CA TRP A 94 -11.00 4.50 11.54
C TRP A 94 -10.95 6.04 11.56
N GLY A 95 -9.80 6.62 11.23
CA GLY A 95 -9.63 8.07 11.25
C GLY A 95 -9.48 8.57 12.68
N ASP A 96 -8.29 9.06 12.99
CA ASP A 96 -8.01 9.66 14.28
C ASP A 96 -8.80 10.98 14.44
N VAL A 97 -9.95 10.89 15.13
CA VAL A 97 -10.74 12.03 15.61
C VAL A 97 -10.01 12.77 16.77
N ARG A 98 -8.77 12.42 17.11
CA ARG A 98 -8.11 12.93 18.33
C ARG A 98 -6.77 13.65 18.15
N SER A 99 -6.58 14.36 17.03
CA SER A 99 -5.55 15.43 16.96
C SER A 99 -6.10 16.86 17.13
N ALA A 100 -7.12 17.01 17.97
CA ALA A 100 -7.65 18.32 18.40
C ALA A 100 -7.67 18.50 19.94
N SER A 101 -6.63 18.03 20.63
CA SER A 101 -6.45 18.36 22.06
C SER A 101 -4.98 18.62 22.38
N ARG A 102 -4.43 19.67 21.74
CA ARG A 102 -3.30 20.40 22.30
C ARG A 102 -3.86 21.64 23.02
N PRO A 103 -3.98 21.65 24.36
CA PRO A 103 -4.20 22.91 25.07
C PRO A 103 -2.91 23.74 25.01
N PRO A 104 -3.00 25.09 25.10
CA PRO A 104 -1.85 25.95 24.89
C PRO A 104 -0.84 25.81 26.02
N LEU A 105 0.44 25.83 25.66
CA LEU A 105 1.55 26.08 26.58
C LEU A 105 1.32 27.42 27.29
N ARG A 106 1.11 27.39 28.60
CA ARG A 106 1.36 28.52 29.49
C ARG A 106 2.45 28.13 30.48
N VAL A 107 3.63 28.70 30.28
CA VAL A 107 4.62 28.96 31.34
C VAL A 107 5.21 30.33 31.02
N GLY A 108 4.96 31.30 31.91
CA GLY A 108 5.30 32.71 31.77
C GLY A 108 4.22 33.59 32.37
#